data_AF-A0A9W9G0V0-F1
#
_entry.id   AF-A0A9W9G0V0-F1
#
_cell.length_a   1.000
_cell.length_b   1.000
_cell.length_c   1.000
_cell.angle_alpha   90.00
_cell.angle_beta   90.00
_cell.angle_gamma   90.00
#
_symmetry.space_group_name_H-M   'P 1'
#
loop_
_entity.id
_entity.type
_entity.pdbx_description
1 polymer ?
#
loop_
_entity_poly.entity_id
_entity_poly.type
_entity_poly.pdbx_seq_one_letter_code
_entity_poly.pdbx_strand_id
1 'polypeptide(L)'
;MESNSEAINIEINISNLNRALRSTFGATQAQLRLTKKDKLPLLALTILASDWTEGNMALATGETYRQDQDVVGDRRARERETRITQEIPIKILHETVVEGLHEPHCPDPDVHIILPSLSHLKSISDRFTKLASADPKGRQAGIGVSLRESGNVTGAANVLSANAAPKLELSANMHGKLRLSIATDDLRIASVWDELVNPPLDPAHITQDQYSQLPSERMREVGDDDESGWAKVRIDGKDWSRVLSVGRLSPKVVACESV
;
A
#
# COMPACT_ATOMS: atom_id res chain seq x y z
N MET A 1 8.42 25.72 -28.87
CA MET A 1 9.56 25.17 -28.11
C MET A 1 9.14 23.76 -27.74
N GLU A 2 9.65 22.81 -28.49
CA GLU A 2 9.38 21.38 -28.35
C GLU A 2 10.04 20.87 -27.08
N SER A 3 9.22 20.49 -26.11
CA SER A 3 9.69 19.76 -24.94
C SER A 3 9.75 18.28 -25.30
N ASN A 4 10.93 17.81 -25.72
CA ASN A 4 11.24 16.41 -25.98
C ASN A 4 11.62 15.71 -24.67
N SER A 5 10.65 15.52 -23.78
CA SER A 5 10.78 14.47 -22.77
C SER A 5 10.35 13.15 -23.44
N GLU A 6 11.23 12.14 -23.45
CA GLU A 6 10.91 10.78 -23.96
C GLU A 6 9.84 10.05 -23.11
N ALA A 7 9.23 10.74 -22.13
CA ALA A 7 8.25 10.22 -21.21
C ALA A 7 6.82 10.71 -21.52
N ILE A 8 5.85 9.80 -21.40
CA ILE A 8 4.42 10.11 -21.46
C ILE A 8 3.86 10.10 -20.04
N ASN A 9 3.58 11.29 -19.50
CA ASN A 9 3.03 11.43 -18.16
C ASN A 9 1.49 11.29 -18.19
N ILE A 10 0.96 10.38 -17.40
CA ILE A 10 -0.48 10.07 -17.35
C ILE A 10 -1.03 10.14 -15.93
N GLU A 11 -2.21 10.74 -15.78
CA GLU A 11 -3.02 10.68 -14.57
C GLU A 11 -4.08 9.59 -14.77
N ILE A 12 -4.18 8.67 -13.80
CA ILE A 12 -5.13 7.57 -13.82
C ILE A 12 -5.82 7.43 -12.47
N ASN A 13 -7.12 7.13 -12.50
CA ASN A 13 -7.85 6.79 -11.29
C ASN A 13 -7.42 5.40 -10.78
N ILE A 14 -6.77 5.38 -9.61
CA ILE A 14 -6.23 4.15 -9.00
C ILE A 14 -7.34 3.12 -8.73
N SER A 15 -8.55 3.53 -8.36
CA SER A 15 -9.65 2.59 -8.11
C SER A 15 -10.09 1.86 -9.37
N ASN A 16 -10.16 2.57 -10.51
CA ASN A 16 -10.46 1.98 -11.82
C ASN A 16 -9.34 1.05 -12.28
N LEU A 17 -8.08 1.50 -12.16
CA LEU A 17 -6.92 0.68 -12.49
C LEU A 17 -6.85 -0.58 -11.63
N ASN A 18 -7.04 -0.47 -10.32
CA ASN A 18 -6.99 -1.62 -9.41
C ASN A 18 -8.14 -2.60 -9.71
N ARG A 19 -9.36 -2.10 -9.99
CA ARG A 19 -10.46 -2.96 -10.45
C ARG A 19 -10.09 -3.72 -11.71
N ALA A 20 -9.41 -3.07 -12.64
CA ALA A 20 -8.97 -3.69 -13.88
C ALA A 20 -7.85 -4.72 -13.65
N LEU A 21 -6.84 -4.38 -12.86
CA LEU A 21 -5.75 -5.28 -12.51
C LEU A 21 -6.23 -6.51 -11.71
N ARG A 22 -7.27 -6.39 -10.88
CA ARG A 22 -7.83 -7.58 -10.21
C ARG A 22 -8.34 -8.64 -11.19
N SER A 23 -8.74 -8.25 -12.40
CA SER A 23 -9.15 -9.21 -13.42
C SER A 23 -7.99 -9.90 -14.15
N THR A 24 -6.74 -9.48 -13.92
CA THR A 24 -5.56 -10.19 -14.44
C THR A 24 -5.15 -11.36 -13.54
N PHE A 25 -5.77 -11.50 -12.36
CA PHE A 25 -5.46 -12.60 -11.46
C PHE A 25 -5.87 -13.93 -12.09
N GLY A 26 -4.91 -14.84 -12.26
CA GLY A 26 -5.11 -16.11 -12.97
C GLY A 26 -5.03 -16.03 -14.50
N ALA A 27 -4.77 -14.85 -15.06
CA ALA A 27 -4.55 -14.68 -16.50
C ALA A 27 -3.17 -15.18 -16.94
N THR A 28 -3.08 -15.73 -18.15
CA THR A 28 -1.81 -16.17 -18.76
C THR A 28 -1.02 -15.00 -19.33
N GLN A 29 -1.71 -13.97 -19.82
CA GLN A 29 -1.10 -12.77 -20.38
C GLN A 29 -1.92 -11.52 -20.05
N ALA A 30 -1.24 -10.42 -19.76
CA ALA A 30 -1.83 -9.09 -19.64
C ALA A 30 -1.04 -8.10 -20.50
N GLN A 31 -1.75 -7.26 -21.25
CA GLN A 31 -1.16 -6.22 -22.09
C GLN A 31 -1.84 -4.89 -21.80
N LEU A 32 -1.04 -3.85 -21.55
CA LEU A 32 -1.50 -2.50 -21.34
C LEU A 32 -1.16 -1.66 -22.58
N ARG A 33 -2.13 -0.95 -23.15
CA ARG A 33 -1.94 -0.12 -24.35
C ARG A 33 -2.57 1.25 -24.19
N LEU A 34 -1.86 2.28 -24.63
CA LEU A 34 -2.42 3.62 -24.78
C LEU A 34 -3.29 3.64 -26.05
N THR A 35 -4.55 4.07 -25.93
CA THR A 35 -5.49 4.19 -27.03
C THR A 35 -6.20 5.54 -27.00
N LYS A 36 -6.85 5.90 -28.10
CA LYS A 36 -7.65 7.11 -28.23
C LYS A 36 -8.97 6.76 -28.90
N LYS A 37 -10.08 7.03 -28.23
CA LYS A 37 -11.44 6.76 -28.72
C LYS A 37 -12.28 8.01 -28.52
N ASP A 38 -12.98 8.45 -29.56
CA ASP A 38 -13.81 9.67 -29.53
C ASP A 38 -13.06 10.91 -28.99
N LYS A 39 -11.78 11.04 -29.35
CA LYS A 39 -10.84 12.07 -28.88
C LYS A 39 -10.44 12.00 -27.40
N LEU A 40 -10.93 11.02 -26.65
CA LEU A 40 -10.55 10.76 -25.26
C LEU A 40 -9.36 9.79 -25.20
N PRO A 41 -8.29 10.11 -24.44
CA PRO A 41 -7.20 9.17 -24.20
C PRO A 41 -7.65 8.09 -23.20
N LEU A 42 -7.35 6.84 -23.52
CA LEU A 42 -7.74 5.66 -22.76
C LEU A 42 -6.52 4.76 -22.56
N LEU A 43 -6.52 4.04 -21.45
CA LEU A 43 -5.60 2.96 -21.17
C LEU A 43 -6.37 1.64 -21.30
N ALA A 44 -6.07 0.88 -22.35
CA ALA A 44 -6.71 -0.40 -22.64
C ALA A 44 -5.90 -1.54 -22.01
N LEU A 45 -6.45 -2.18 -20.99
CA LEU A 45 -5.94 -3.43 -20.42
C LEU A 45 -6.59 -4.61 -21.13
N THR A 46 -5.81 -5.36 -21.90
CA THR A 46 -6.21 -6.61 -22.54
C THR A 46 -5.66 -7.78 -21.73
N ILE A 47 -6.52 -8.74 -21.42
CA ILE A 47 -6.20 -9.90 -20.60
C ILE A 47 -6.56 -11.15 -21.38
N LEU A 48 -5.67 -12.13 -21.32
CA LEU A 48 -5.86 -13.46 -21.86
C LEU A 48 -6.07 -14.40 -20.68
N ALA A 49 -7.29 -14.86 -20.50
CA ALA A 49 -7.66 -15.79 -19.43
C ALA A 49 -7.91 -17.17 -20.05
N SER A 50 -7.33 -18.21 -19.43
CA SER A 50 -7.55 -19.60 -19.80
C SER A 50 -8.51 -20.21 -18.80
N ASP A 51 -9.75 -20.48 -19.23
CA ASP A 51 -10.72 -21.18 -18.40
C ASP A 51 -10.88 -22.61 -18.89
N TRP A 52 -10.75 -23.56 -17.96
CA TRP A 52 -11.09 -24.95 -18.18
C TRP A 52 -12.59 -25.13 -17.95
N THR A 53 -13.37 -25.12 -19.03
CA THR A 53 -14.79 -25.46 -18.93
C THR A 53 -14.96 -26.97 -18.98
N GLU A 54 -15.43 -27.58 -17.89
CA GLU A 54 -16.00 -28.94 -17.93
C GLU A 54 -17.22 -28.91 -18.86
N GLY A 55 -17.16 -29.73 -19.91
CA GLY A 55 -18.05 -29.60 -21.06
C GLY A 55 -19.51 -29.92 -20.76
N ASN A 56 -20.34 -28.89 -20.63
CA ASN A 56 -21.78 -28.99 -20.83
C ASN A 56 -22.36 -27.77 -21.56
N MET A 57 -21.82 -27.44 -22.74
CA MET A 57 -22.44 -26.48 -23.65
C MET A 57 -22.90 -27.21 -24.90
N ALA A 58 -24.11 -27.77 -24.84
CA ALA A 58 -24.84 -28.21 -26.01
C ALA A 58 -25.17 -26.98 -26.87
N LEU A 59 -24.60 -26.93 -28.07
CA LEU A 59 -24.97 -25.96 -29.09
C LEU A 59 -26.38 -26.33 -29.58
N ALA A 60 -27.40 -25.63 -29.09
CA ALA A 60 -28.77 -25.75 -29.59
C ALA A 60 -28.88 -25.06 -30.95
N THR A 61 -28.35 -25.67 -32.01
CA THR A 61 -28.82 -25.40 -33.37
C THR A 61 -30.15 -26.11 -33.52
N GLY A 62 -31.24 -25.34 -33.47
CA GLY A 62 -32.57 -25.88 -33.64
C GLY A 62 -32.74 -26.41 -35.05
N GLU A 63 -32.72 -27.74 -35.20
CA GLU A 63 -33.47 -28.44 -36.24
C GLU A 63 -34.05 -29.73 -35.67
N THR A 64 -35.37 -29.78 -35.70
CA THR A 64 -36.23 -30.84 -35.18
C THR A 64 -36.17 -32.06 -36.10
N TYR A 65 -35.27 -33.03 -35.91
CA TYR A 65 -35.48 -34.39 -36.43
C TYR A 65 -34.85 -35.48 -35.57
N ARG A 66 -35.66 -36.52 -35.31
CA ARG A 66 -35.35 -37.77 -34.63
C ARG A 66 -34.13 -38.46 -35.26
N GLN A 67 -33.22 -39.01 -34.44
CA GLN A 67 -33.03 -40.46 -34.27
C GLN A 67 -31.94 -40.73 -33.22
N ASP A 68 -32.21 -41.74 -32.40
CA ASP A 68 -31.42 -42.29 -31.32
C ASP A 68 -30.07 -42.85 -31.84
N GLN A 69 -29.01 -42.04 -31.74
CA GLN A 69 -27.62 -42.50 -31.85
C GLN A 69 -26.83 -41.88 -30.71
N ASP A 70 -26.34 -42.74 -29.81
CA ASP A 70 -25.35 -42.41 -28.80
C ASP A 70 -24.06 -41.95 -29.50
N VAL A 71 -23.98 -40.67 -29.83
CA VAL A 71 -22.75 -40.03 -30.26
C VAL A 71 -21.88 -39.93 -29.00
N VAL A 72 -21.02 -40.94 -28.78
CA VAL A 72 -19.90 -40.86 -27.82
C VAL A 72 -18.88 -39.87 -28.38
N GLY A 73 -19.27 -38.59 -28.41
CA GLY A 73 -18.37 -37.50 -28.69
C GLY A 73 -17.43 -37.36 -27.51
N ASP A 74 -16.14 -37.47 -27.79
CA ASP A 74 -15.01 -37.31 -26.86
C ASP A 74 -15.23 -36.06 -25.97
N ARG A 75 -15.78 -36.26 -24.76
CA ARG A 75 -16.09 -35.21 -23.76
C ARG A 75 -14.81 -34.76 -23.06
N ARG A 76 -13.78 -34.44 -23.83
CA ARG A 76 -12.56 -33.84 -23.27
C ARG A 76 -12.86 -32.40 -22.91
N ALA A 77 -12.53 -32.04 -21.68
CA ALA A 77 -12.49 -30.65 -21.25
C ALA A 77 -11.68 -29.86 -22.28
N ARG A 78 -12.32 -28.87 -22.90
CA ARG A 78 -11.66 -27.97 -23.85
C ARG A 78 -11.27 -26.74 -23.08
N GLU A 79 -9.97 -26.46 -23.05
CA GLU A 79 -9.44 -25.18 -22.61
C GLU A 79 -9.96 -24.09 -23.55
N ARG A 80 -10.66 -23.09 -23.00
CA ARG A 80 -11.15 -21.93 -23.74
C ARG A 80 -10.35 -20.72 -23.32
N GLU A 81 -9.75 -20.08 -24.31
CA GLU A 81 -9.07 -18.81 -24.13
C GLU A 81 -10.07 -17.66 -24.32
N THR A 82 -10.23 -16.82 -23.30
CA THR A 82 -11.10 -15.65 -23.32
C THR A 82 -10.26 -14.38 -23.29
N ARG A 83 -10.50 -13.51 -24.27
CA ARG A 83 -9.85 -12.19 -24.35
C ARG A 83 -10.74 -11.11 -23.80
N ILE A 84 -10.35 -10.52 -22.67
CA ILE A 84 -11.09 -9.45 -21.99
C ILE A 84 -10.36 -8.13 -22.23
N THR A 85 -11.06 -7.10 -22.70
CA THR A 85 -10.48 -5.75 -22.87
C THR A 85 -11.23 -4.74 -22.01
N GLN A 86 -10.49 -4.01 -21.19
CA GLN A 86 -11.04 -2.99 -20.29
C GLN A 86 -10.43 -1.62 -20.62
N GLU A 87 -11.29 -0.67 -20.94
CA GLU A 87 -10.89 0.72 -21.24
C GLU A 87 -10.94 1.55 -19.96
N ILE A 88 -9.81 2.11 -19.55
CA ILE A 88 -9.69 2.97 -18.37
C ILE A 88 -9.42 4.40 -18.83
N PRO A 89 -10.30 5.38 -18.50
CA PRO A 89 -10.03 6.77 -18.80
C PRO A 89 -8.78 7.29 -18.11
N ILE A 90 -7.97 8.04 -18.84
CA ILE A 90 -6.75 8.68 -18.34
C ILE A 90 -6.73 10.15 -18.76
N LYS A 91 -5.84 10.94 -18.16
CA LYS A 91 -5.49 12.27 -18.66
C LYS A 91 -4.01 12.31 -19.00
N ILE A 92 -3.67 12.95 -20.10
CA ILE A 92 -2.27 13.21 -20.45
C ILE A 92 -1.86 14.50 -19.73
N LEU A 93 -0.78 14.42 -18.96
CA LEU A 93 -0.23 15.56 -18.23
C LEU A 93 0.80 16.28 -19.11
N HIS A 94 0.71 17.61 -19.11
CA HIS A 94 1.71 18.46 -19.75
C HIS A 94 2.95 18.58 -18.86
N GLU A 95 4.13 18.74 -19.46
CA GLU A 95 5.42 18.77 -18.75
C GLU A 95 5.47 19.83 -17.65
N THR A 96 4.87 21.00 -17.87
CA THR A 96 4.78 22.07 -16.86
C THR A 96 4.06 21.64 -15.58
N VAL A 97 3.12 20.69 -15.65
CA VAL A 97 2.46 20.13 -14.46
C VAL A 97 3.38 19.13 -13.76
N VAL A 98 4.18 18.41 -14.54
CA VAL A 98 5.11 17.37 -14.08
C VAL A 98 6.33 17.99 -13.40
N GLU A 99 6.78 19.16 -13.86
CA GLU A 99 7.78 19.98 -13.17
C GLU A 99 7.32 20.41 -11.76
N GLY A 100 6.03 20.36 -11.44
CA GLY A 100 5.56 20.54 -10.06
C GLY A 100 5.56 19.25 -9.23
N LEU A 101 5.62 18.09 -9.88
CA LEU A 101 5.48 16.77 -9.30
C LEU A 101 6.86 16.10 -9.20
N HIS A 102 7.67 16.55 -8.25
CA HIS A 102 8.96 15.94 -7.96
C HIS A 102 8.86 14.94 -6.82
N GLU A 103 9.66 13.88 -6.92
CA GLU A 103 9.85 12.95 -5.80
C GLU A 103 10.35 13.75 -4.58
N PRO A 104 9.77 13.55 -3.40
CA PRO A 104 10.25 14.23 -2.20
C PRO A 104 11.71 13.85 -1.97
N HIS A 105 12.55 14.86 -1.75
CA HIS A 105 13.95 14.64 -1.42
C HIS A 105 14.05 13.80 -0.14
N CYS A 106 14.70 12.64 -0.24
CA CYS A 106 15.00 11.77 0.90
C CYS A 106 16.38 12.17 1.44
N PRO A 107 16.48 12.76 2.65
CA PRO A 107 17.77 13.06 3.25
C PRO A 107 18.52 11.75 3.61
N ASP A 108 19.84 11.87 3.84
CA ASP A 108 20.64 10.73 4.30
C ASP A 108 20.10 10.21 5.64
N PRO A 109 19.77 8.91 5.75
CA PRO A 109 19.18 8.36 6.97
C PRO A 109 20.20 8.23 8.10
N ASP A 110 19.77 8.55 9.31
CA ASP A 110 20.50 8.28 10.55
C ASP A 110 20.52 6.78 10.85
N VAL A 111 19.44 6.07 10.54
CA VAL A 111 19.31 4.64 10.77
C VAL A 111 18.64 3.98 9.58
N HIS A 112 19.24 2.89 9.10
CA HIS A 112 18.66 2.02 8.09
C HIS A 112 18.56 0.60 8.64
N ILE A 113 17.34 0.05 8.69
CA ILE A 113 17.07 -1.26 9.29
C ILE A 113 16.07 -2.04 8.45
N ILE A 114 16.31 -3.35 8.28
CA ILE A 114 15.32 -4.24 7.66
C ILE A 114 14.21 -4.50 8.67
N LEU A 115 12.99 -4.15 8.29
CA LEU A 115 11.82 -4.35 9.13
C LEU A 115 11.53 -5.85 9.34
N PRO A 116 11.02 -6.23 10.53
CA PRO A 116 10.48 -7.58 10.74
C PRO A 116 9.20 -7.78 9.91
N SER A 117 8.59 -8.96 10.01
CA SER A 117 7.33 -9.26 9.31
C SER A 117 6.30 -8.14 9.42
N LEU A 118 5.98 -7.50 8.30
CA LEU A 118 5.08 -6.34 8.27
C LEU A 118 3.66 -6.70 8.71
N SER A 119 3.21 -7.95 8.52
CA SER A 119 1.92 -8.41 9.04
C SER A 119 1.91 -8.47 10.57
N HIS A 120 3.02 -8.88 11.18
CA HIS A 120 3.19 -8.90 12.63
C HIS A 120 3.28 -7.46 13.17
N LEU A 121 4.11 -6.62 12.57
CA LEU A 121 4.26 -5.22 12.95
C LEU A 121 2.93 -4.47 12.83
N LYS A 122 2.17 -4.69 11.74
CA LYS A 122 0.82 -4.15 11.55
C LYS A 122 -0.14 -4.60 12.65
N SER A 123 -0.14 -5.89 12.99
CA SER A 123 -1.02 -6.44 14.02
C SER A 123 -0.76 -5.80 15.38
N ILE A 124 0.51 -5.55 15.73
CA ILE A 124 0.89 -4.85 16.96
C ILE A 124 0.47 -3.38 16.91
N SER A 125 0.84 -2.67 15.83
CA SER A 125 0.51 -1.25 15.63
C SER A 125 -0.99 -0.96 15.68
N ASP A 126 -1.81 -1.78 15.02
CA ASP A 126 -3.26 -1.63 15.02
C ASP A 126 -3.84 -1.81 16.44
N ARG A 127 -3.30 -2.76 17.22
CA ARG A 127 -3.70 -2.96 18.62
C ARG A 127 -3.30 -1.77 19.48
N PHE A 128 -2.09 -1.24 19.32
CA PHE A 128 -1.61 -0.08 20.07
C PHE A 128 -2.48 1.15 19.82
N THR A 129 -2.78 1.42 18.55
CA THR A 129 -3.65 2.52 18.14
C THR A 129 -5.07 2.38 18.73
N LYS A 130 -5.62 1.14 18.71
CA LYS A 130 -6.94 0.86 19.31
C LYS A 130 -6.95 1.06 20.82
N LEU A 131 -5.94 0.56 21.53
CA LEU A 131 -5.83 0.69 22.98
C LEU A 131 -5.68 2.15 23.41
N ALA A 132 -4.89 2.92 22.68
CA ALA A 132 -4.68 4.33 22.96
C ALA A 132 -5.89 5.21 22.59
N SER A 133 -6.70 4.78 21.63
CA SER A 133 -7.96 5.46 21.26
C SER A 133 -9.16 5.05 22.13
N ALA A 134 -9.01 4.03 22.98
CA ALA A 134 -10.07 3.57 23.86
C ALA A 134 -10.15 4.48 25.09
N ASP A 135 -11.02 5.48 25.02
CA ASP A 135 -11.28 6.41 26.11
C ASP A 135 -11.77 5.65 27.37
N PRO A 136 -11.06 5.71 28.51
CA PRO A 136 -11.47 4.99 29.73
C PRO A 136 -12.77 5.55 30.34
N LYS A 137 -13.23 6.75 29.92
CA LYS A 137 -14.47 7.37 30.41
C LYS A 137 -15.76 6.80 29.79
N GLY A 138 -15.68 5.87 28.84
CA GLY A 138 -16.84 5.30 28.15
C GLY A 138 -17.49 4.06 28.79
N ARG A 139 -17.00 3.55 29.94
CA ARG A 139 -17.58 2.38 30.62
C ARG A 139 -18.75 2.75 31.53
N GLN A 140 -19.78 3.41 30.99
CA GLN A 140 -21.13 3.37 31.54
C GLN A 140 -22.10 3.02 30.41
N ALA A 141 -22.25 1.72 30.17
CA ALA A 141 -23.47 1.20 29.58
C ALA A 141 -24.58 1.30 30.64
N GLY A 142 -25.20 2.49 30.73
CA GLY A 142 -26.44 2.73 31.45
C GLY A 142 -27.57 2.92 30.46
N ILE A 143 -28.60 2.10 30.55
CA ILE A 143 -29.81 2.13 29.73
C ILE A 143 -30.50 3.49 29.90
N GLY A 144 -30.35 4.38 28.91
CA GLY A 144 -30.98 5.69 28.87
C GLY A 144 -31.84 5.83 27.62
N VAL A 145 -33.15 5.63 27.77
CA VAL A 145 -34.16 6.05 26.78
C VAL A 145 -33.99 7.54 26.54
N SER A 146 -33.84 7.97 25.28
CA SER A 146 -33.88 9.39 24.94
C SER A 146 -34.70 9.61 23.67
N LEU A 147 -35.79 10.36 23.86
CA LEU A 147 -36.70 10.85 22.85
C LEU A 147 -36.00 11.87 21.95
N ARG A 148 -36.34 11.80 20.65
CA ARG A 148 -36.41 12.88 19.64
C ARG A 148 -36.15 14.31 20.13
N GLU A 149 -35.23 15.01 19.45
CA GLU A 149 -35.59 16.31 18.86
C GLU A 149 -34.73 16.69 17.65
N SER A 150 -35.41 17.38 16.73
CA SER A 150 -35.00 17.75 15.38
C SER A 150 -34.36 19.14 15.42
N GLY A 151 -33.24 19.32 14.72
CA GLY A 151 -32.57 20.61 14.61
C GLY A 151 -31.50 20.59 13.53
N ASN A 152 -31.90 20.95 12.31
CA ASN A 152 -31.03 21.09 11.15
C ASN A 152 -30.44 22.50 11.14
N VAL A 153 -29.11 22.68 11.21
CA VAL A 153 -28.42 23.91 10.78
C VAL A 153 -27.10 23.57 10.08
N THR A 154 -26.94 24.27 8.96
CA THR A 154 -25.93 24.26 7.90
C THR A 154 -24.52 24.72 8.31
N GLY A 155 -23.51 24.11 7.67
CA GLY A 155 -22.41 24.84 7.00
C GLY A 155 -21.28 25.45 7.84
N ALA A 156 -20.06 24.95 7.57
CA ALA A 156 -18.76 25.62 7.76
C ALA A 156 -18.28 25.86 9.19
N ALA A 157 -17.51 24.89 9.71
CA ALA A 157 -16.10 25.07 10.03
C ALA A 157 -15.54 23.70 10.42
N ASN A 158 -14.74 23.07 9.56
CA ASN A 158 -13.83 22.02 9.99
C ASN A 158 -12.71 22.71 10.79
N VAL A 159 -13.05 23.17 12.00
CA VAL A 159 -12.06 23.54 13.00
C VAL A 159 -11.27 22.28 13.21
N LEU A 160 -9.99 22.35 12.85
CA LEU A 160 -8.95 21.39 13.17
C LEU A 160 -8.90 21.30 14.70
N SER A 161 -9.84 20.55 15.28
CA SER A 161 -9.67 20.03 16.62
C SER A 161 -8.50 19.07 16.49
N ALA A 162 -7.32 19.59 16.79
CA ALA A 162 -6.14 18.84 17.16
C ALA A 162 -6.45 18.09 18.47
N ASN A 163 -7.51 17.28 18.48
CA ASN A 163 -7.59 16.13 19.35
C ASN A 163 -6.41 15.28 18.92
N ALA A 164 -5.30 15.45 19.64
CA ALA A 164 -4.04 14.79 19.42
C ALA A 164 -4.28 13.30 19.61
N ALA A 165 -4.77 12.65 18.54
CA ALA A 165 -4.88 11.22 18.49
C ALA A 165 -3.48 10.69 18.83
N PRO A 166 -3.38 9.75 19.76
CA PRO A 166 -2.09 9.32 20.28
C PRO A 166 -1.26 8.75 19.14
N LYS A 167 -0.14 9.42 18.86
CA LYS A 167 0.79 9.05 17.79
C LYS A 167 1.67 7.90 18.26
N LEU A 168 1.94 6.97 17.35
CA LEU A 168 2.94 5.93 17.56
C LEU A 168 4.33 6.56 17.49
N GLU A 169 5.24 6.11 18.34
CA GLU A 169 6.67 6.40 18.24
C GLU A 169 7.37 5.14 17.73
N LEU A 170 7.94 5.23 16.54
CA LEU A 170 8.87 4.23 16.00
C LEU A 170 10.28 4.70 16.34
N SER A 171 11.14 3.79 16.76
CA SER A 171 12.54 4.09 17.04
C SER A 171 13.41 2.94 16.60
N ALA A 172 14.53 3.21 15.94
CA ALA A 172 15.48 2.19 15.51
C ALA A 172 16.92 2.58 15.87
N ASN A 173 17.81 1.59 15.96
CA ASN A 173 19.25 1.82 16.12
C ASN A 173 20.07 1.11 15.02
N MET A 174 21.36 1.43 14.96
CA MET A 174 22.33 0.82 14.04
C MET A 174 22.88 -0.54 14.52
N HIS A 175 22.28 -1.13 15.57
CA HIS A 175 22.66 -2.41 16.19
C HIS A 175 21.56 -3.48 16.05
N GLY A 176 20.62 -3.30 15.12
CA GLY A 176 19.59 -4.29 14.84
C GLY A 176 18.42 -4.30 15.81
N LYS A 177 18.15 -3.20 16.52
CA LYS A 177 16.97 -3.06 17.36
C LYS A 177 15.97 -2.07 16.79
N LEU A 178 14.70 -2.45 16.89
CA LEU A 178 13.55 -1.62 16.53
C LEU A 178 12.58 -1.59 17.71
N ARG A 179 12.00 -0.44 18.00
CA ARG A 179 11.02 -0.22 19.05
C ARG A 179 9.81 0.50 18.47
N LEU A 180 8.63 -0.05 18.71
CA LEU A 180 7.36 0.63 18.47
C LEU A 180 6.71 0.89 19.82
N SER A 181 6.34 2.13 20.11
CA SER A 181 5.72 2.49 21.38
C SER A 181 4.56 3.45 21.21
N ILE A 182 3.66 3.48 22.19
CA ILE A 182 2.62 4.48 22.33
C ILE A 182 2.51 4.87 23.80
N ALA A 183 2.39 6.17 24.05
CA ALA A 183 2.24 6.73 25.38
C ALA A 183 1.03 7.66 25.41
N THR A 184 0.15 7.43 26.38
CA THR A 184 -1.02 8.22 26.75
C THR A 184 -1.01 8.38 28.27
N ASP A 185 -1.91 9.20 28.81
CA ASP A 185 -1.98 9.46 30.25
C ASP A 185 -2.18 8.18 31.09
N ASP A 186 -2.95 7.22 30.56
CA ASP A 186 -3.31 5.99 31.27
C ASP A 186 -2.56 4.73 30.78
N LEU A 187 -1.85 4.81 29.66
CA LEU A 187 -1.25 3.66 29.00
C LEU A 187 0.09 4.02 28.37
N ARG A 188 1.13 3.28 28.76
CA ARG A 188 2.43 3.27 28.10
C ARG A 188 2.79 1.83 27.74
N ILE A 189 2.85 1.54 26.45
CA ILE A 189 3.22 0.21 25.94
C ILE A 189 4.28 0.34 24.86
N ALA A 190 5.19 -0.62 24.83
CA ALA A 190 6.23 -0.72 23.83
C ALA A 190 6.39 -2.17 23.39
N SER A 191 6.74 -2.37 22.12
CA SER A 191 7.21 -3.64 21.58
C SER A 191 8.59 -3.41 20.99
N VAL A 192 9.52 -4.28 21.33
CA VAL A 192 10.92 -4.23 20.88
C VAL A 192 11.19 -5.48 20.05
N TRP A 193 11.88 -5.30 18.93
CA TRP A 193 12.44 -6.35 18.11
C TRP A 193 13.96 -6.20 18.14
N ASP A 194 14.64 -7.32 18.29
CA ASP A 194 16.08 -7.48 18.30
C ASP A 194 16.53 -8.33 17.11
N GLU A 195 17.85 -8.44 16.94
CA GLU A 195 18.50 -9.25 15.90
C GLU A 195 18.07 -8.90 14.46
N LEU A 196 17.68 -7.65 14.23
CA LEU A 196 17.40 -7.13 12.89
C LEU A 196 18.70 -6.78 12.16
N VAL A 197 18.62 -6.67 10.84
CA VAL A 197 19.78 -6.43 9.99
C VAL A 197 19.81 -4.97 9.54
N ASN A 198 20.92 -4.28 9.78
CA ASN A 198 21.23 -2.99 9.17
C ASN A 198 22.03 -3.24 7.86
N PRO A 199 21.43 -3.08 6.67
CA PRO A 199 22.09 -3.39 5.41
C PRO A 199 23.28 -2.46 5.16
N PRO A 200 24.45 -2.95 4.69
CA PRO A 200 25.58 -2.06 4.42
C PRO A 200 25.23 -1.07 3.30
N LEU A 201 25.71 0.16 3.43
CA LEU A 201 25.63 1.16 2.37
C LEU A 201 26.53 0.73 1.21
N ASP A 202 26.05 0.91 -0.03
CA ASP A 202 26.81 0.50 -1.22
C ASP A 202 28.05 1.40 -1.40
N PRO A 203 29.28 0.86 -1.31
CA PRO A 203 30.51 1.63 -1.47
C PRO A 203 30.70 2.18 -2.88
N ALA A 204 29.95 1.72 -3.89
CA ALA A 204 30.01 2.28 -5.24
C ALA A 204 29.41 3.69 -5.33
N HIS A 205 28.53 4.05 -4.39
CA HIS A 205 27.79 5.31 -4.39
C HIS A 205 28.34 6.35 -3.40
N ILE A 206 29.30 5.98 -2.55
CA ILE A 206 29.79 6.82 -1.45
C ILE A 206 31.33 6.83 -1.47
N THR A 207 31.92 8.01 -1.55
CA THR A 207 33.39 8.16 -1.46
C THR A 207 33.84 7.91 -0.02
N GLN A 208 35.02 7.29 0.18
CA GLN A 208 35.55 6.92 1.51
C GLN A 208 35.52 8.08 2.54
N ASP A 209 35.77 9.32 2.11
CA ASP A 209 35.77 10.50 2.99
C ASP A 209 34.35 10.93 3.42
N GLN A 210 33.33 10.62 2.61
CA GLN A 210 31.94 10.90 2.93
C GLN A 210 31.38 9.84 3.88
N TYR A 211 31.82 8.58 3.75
CA TYR A 211 31.37 7.46 4.57
C TYR A 211 31.50 7.75 6.08
N SER A 212 32.64 8.25 6.52
CA SER A 212 32.91 8.59 7.92
C SER A 212 32.14 9.82 8.43
N GLN A 213 31.57 10.63 7.54
CA GLN A 213 30.80 11.81 7.92
C GLN A 213 29.29 11.54 7.96
N LEU A 214 28.85 10.36 7.49
CA LEU A 214 27.43 10.02 7.44
C LEU A 214 26.84 9.92 8.84
N PRO A 215 25.61 10.43 9.03
CA PRO A 215 24.90 10.30 10.30
C PRO A 215 24.76 8.84 10.75
N SER A 216 24.59 7.89 9.82
CA SER A 216 24.50 6.46 10.11
C SER A 216 25.75 5.85 10.73
N GLU A 217 26.94 6.31 10.33
CA GLU A 217 28.19 5.81 10.94
C GLU A 217 28.40 6.41 12.33
N ARG A 218 28.01 7.66 12.55
CA ARG A 218 27.98 8.25 13.90
C ARG A 218 27.05 7.48 14.84
N MET A 219 25.87 7.10 14.36
CA MET A 219 24.91 6.29 15.12
C MET A 219 25.43 4.87 15.41
N ARG A 220 26.33 4.34 14.58
CA ARG A 220 27.00 3.05 14.81
C ARG A 220 28.10 3.12 15.88
N GLU A 221 28.75 4.27 16.03
CA GLU A 221 29.73 4.51 17.10
C GLU A 221 29.09 4.65 18.48
N VAL A 222 27.81 5.06 18.53
CA VAL A 222 27.04 5.15 19.78
C VAL A 222 26.71 3.74 20.29
N GLY A 223 26.91 3.51 21.59
CA GLY A 223 26.64 2.21 22.21
C GLY A 223 25.18 1.78 22.09
N ASP A 224 24.94 0.47 22.07
CA ASP A 224 23.60 -0.13 21.92
C ASP A 224 22.62 0.25 23.05
N ASP A 225 23.14 0.54 24.25
CA ASP A 225 22.35 0.91 25.43
C ASP A 225 22.12 2.42 25.58
N ASP A 226 22.76 3.25 24.75
CA ASP A 226 22.61 4.71 24.84
C ASP A 226 21.37 5.16 24.06
N GLU A 227 20.42 5.81 24.74
CA GLU A 227 19.20 6.38 24.11
C GLU A 227 19.50 7.43 23.03
N SER A 228 20.74 7.94 22.94
CA SER A 228 21.22 8.81 21.87
C SER A 228 21.49 8.08 20.55
N GLY A 229 21.65 6.75 20.57
CA GLY A 229 21.85 5.92 19.36
C GLY A 229 20.55 5.49 18.70
N TRP A 230 19.41 5.95 19.22
CA TRP A 230 18.09 5.64 18.71
C TRP A 230 17.55 6.81 17.91
N ALA A 231 17.35 6.62 16.61
CA ALA A 231 16.50 7.49 15.81
C ALA A 231 15.04 7.29 16.26
N LYS A 232 14.23 8.37 16.25
CA LYS A 232 12.84 8.34 16.71
C LYS A 232 11.96 9.15 15.78
N VAL A 233 10.85 8.55 15.35
CA VAL A 233 9.86 9.22 14.51
C VAL A 233 8.44 9.01 15.06
N ARG A 234 7.63 10.07 15.01
CA ARG A 234 6.23 10.04 15.45
C ARG A 234 5.29 9.92 14.26
N ILE A 235 4.51 8.85 14.22
CA ILE A 235 3.67 8.48 13.08
C ILE A 235 2.21 8.37 13.52
N ASP A 236 1.27 8.76 12.64
CA ASP A 236 -0.14 8.49 12.83
C ASP A 236 -0.44 6.99 12.63
N GLY A 237 -1.15 6.38 13.58
CA GLY A 237 -1.44 4.95 13.54
C GLY A 237 -2.30 4.50 12.35
N LYS A 238 -3.21 5.36 11.86
CA LYS A 238 -4.05 5.03 10.69
C LYS A 238 -3.22 5.04 9.41
N ASP A 239 -2.36 6.03 9.24
CA ASP A 239 -1.50 6.13 8.06
C ASP A 239 -0.45 5.02 8.06
N TRP A 240 0.18 4.76 9.21
CA TRP A 240 1.13 3.64 9.37
C TRP A 240 0.48 2.29 9.05
N SER A 241 -0.75 2.07 9.51
CA SER A 241 -1.53 0.86 9.22
C SER A 241 -1.79 0.66 7.71
N ARG A 242 -1.98 1.75 6.95
CA ARG A 242 -2.11 1.70 5.48
C ARG A 242 -0.79 1.33 4.82
N VAL A 243 0.33 1.93 5.26
CA VAL A 243 1.68 1.63 4.73
C VAL A 243 2.04 0.16 4.95
N LEU A 244 1.82 -0.37 6.15
CA LEU A 244 2.16 -1.77 6.46
C LEU A 244 1.29 -2.79 5.72
N SER A 245 0.16 -2.36 5.15
CA SER A 245 -0.69 -3.24 4.33
C SER A 245 -0.02 -3.67 3.02
N VAL A 246 1.11 -3.04 2.66
CA VAL A 246 2.01 -3.40 1.54
C VAL A 246 2.79 -4.69 1.81
N GLY A 247 2.89 -5.16 3.05
CA GLY A 247 3.61 -6.39 3.42
C GLY A 247 3.11 -7.70 2.78
N ARG A 248 2.05 -7.64 1.98
CA ARG A 248 1.60 -8.72 1.09
C ARG A 248 2.42 -8.83 -0.20
N LEU A 249 3.17 -7.80 -0.57
CA LEU A 249 3.90 -7.67 -1.84
C LEU A 249 5.42 -7.90 -1.70
N SER A 250 6.03 -7.41 -0.62
CA SER A 250 7.45 -7.62 -0.33
C SER A 250 7.67 -7.91 1.15
N PRO A 251 8.47 -8.94 1.50
CA PRO A 251 8.86 -9.22 2.87
C PRO A 251 10.01 -8.32 3.36
N LYS A 252 10.76 -7.68 2.45
CA LYS A 252 11.90 -6.83 2.78
C LYS A 252 11.52 -5.37 2.57
N VAL A 253 11.50 -4.60 3.66
CA VAL A 253 11.32 -3.16 3.65
C VAL A 253 12.42 -2.56 4.50
N VAL A 254 13.12 -1.58 3.95
CA VAL A 254 14.12 -0.79 4.68
C VAL A 254 13.41 0.42 5.24
N ALA A 255 13.47 0.59 6.56
CA ALA A 255 13.08 1.83 7.19
C ALA A 255 14.30 2.75 7.27
N CYS A 256 14.13 3.98 6.78
CA CYS A 256 15.10 5.05 6.83
C CYS A 256 14.57 6.12 7.78
N GLU A 257 15.20 6.29 8.94
CA GLU A 257 14.84 7.32 9.90
C GLU A 257 15.83 8.48 9.83
N SER A 258 15.33 9.72 9.83
CA SER A 258 16.11 10.95 10.00
C SER A 258 15.47 11.78 11.13
N VAL A 259 16.29 12.31 12.03
CA VAL A 259 15.90 13.07 13.24
C VAL A 259 15.77 14.56 12.94
#